data_AF-A0A838SRF9-F1
#
_entry.id   AF-A0A838SRF9-F1
#
_cell.length_a   1.000
_cell.length_b   1.000
_cell.length_c   1.000
_cell.angle_alpha   90.00
_cell.angle_beta   90.00
_cell.angle_gamma   90.00
#
_symmetry.space_group_name_H-M   'P 1'
#
loop_
_entity.id
_entity.type
_entity.pdbx_description
1 polymer ?
#
loop_
_entity_poly.entity_id
_entity_poly.type
_entity_poly.pdbx_seq_one_letter_code
_entity_poly.pdbx_strand_id
1 'polypeptide(L)'
;MKERVQVQHVTPSVDCGRYAAKAVVGDGVVVGADVFREGHDKVAAAVRYRGPGDGGWREAPMRLDVNDRWLGRFTADRVGPWRYQVLGWTDHYTSWLDGFVKKHAGGWVDLDLECEEGARLLERRRAPEAAKPILAATAEL
;
A
#
# COMPACT_ATOMS: atom_id res chain seq x y z
N MET A 1 8.88 13.25 -14.87
CA MET A 1 7.78 13.89 -14.10
C MET A 1 7.59 13.03 -12.85
N LYS A 2 7.72 13.57 -11.62
CA LYS A 2 7.50 12.76 -10.41
C LYS A 2 6.04 12.34 -10.39
N GLU A 3 5.73 11.06 -10.56
CA GLU A 3 4.38 10.54 -10.36
C GLU A 3 3.94 10.86 -8.93
N ARG A 4 2.92 11.72 -8.77
CA ARG A 4 2.45 12.18 -7.45
C ARG A 4 1.11 11.53 -7.15
N VAL A 5 1.14 10.47 -6.35
CA VAL A 5 -0.06 10.00 -5.66
C VAL A 5 -0.54 11.11 -4.72
N GLN A 6 -1.84 11.40 -4.75
CA GLN A 6 -2.49 12.35 -3.87
C GLN A 6 -3.03 11.60 -2.66
N VAL A 7 -2.82 12.17 -1.47
CA VAL A 7 -3.37 11.67 -0.21
C VAL A 7 -4.14 12.83 0.43
N GLN A 8 -5.45 12.66 0.61
CA GLN A 8 -6.36 13.69 1.09
C GLN A 8 -7.30 13.13 2.17
N HIS A 9 -8.03 14.03 2.85
CA HIS A 9 -9.09 13.71 3.82
C HIS A 9 -8.73 12.58 4.82
N VAL A 10 -7.55 12.68 5.42
CA VAL A 10 -7.08 11.70 6.42
C VAL A 10 -7.92 11.80 7.69
N THR A 11 -8.44 10.66 8.15
CA THR A 11 -9.25 10.52 9.37
C THR A 11 -8.69 9.39 10.24
N PRO A 12 -8.81 9.45 11.59
CA PRO A 12 -9.55 10.46 12.36
C PRO A 12 -8.75 11.75 12.59
N SER A 13 -9.31 12.89 12.21
CA SER A 13 -8.73 14.23 12.43
C SER A 13 -9.68 15.07 13.28
N VAL A 14 -9.16 15.68 14.35
CA VAL A 14 -9.94 16.54 15.26
C VAL A 14 -9.47 17.98 15.08
N ASP A 15 -10.40 18.88 14.73
CA ASP A 15 -10.13 20.28 14.41
C ASP A 15 -8.93 20.44 13.46
N CYS A 16 -8.99 19.75 12.32
CA CYS A 16 -7.92 19.78 11.31
C CYS A 16 -6.54 19.38 11.86
N GLY A 17 -6.49 18.46 12.83
CA GLY A 17 -5.27 17.98 13.47
C GLY A 17 -4.77 18.85 14.62
N ARG A 18 -5.53 19.90 15.00
CA ARG A 18 -5.22 20.73 16.18
C ARG A 18 -5.21 19.90 17.47
N TYR A 19 -6.07 18.87 17.54
CA TYR A 19 -6.14 17.96 18.67
C TYR A 19 -5.90 16.52 18.24
N ALA A 20 -5.32 15.73 19.14
CA ALA A 20 -5.12 14.31 18.91
C ALA A 20 -6.45 13.56 19.01
N ALA A 21 -6.72 12.68 18.04
CA ALA A 21 -7.75 11.66 18.15
C ALA A 21 -7.53 10.79 19.41
N LYS A 22 -8.63 10.26 19.95
CA LYS A 22 -8.62 9.49 21.19
C LYS A 22 -8.90 8.02 20.90
N ALA A 23 -8.23 7.15 21.65
CA ALA A 23 -8.40 5.70 21.63
C ALA A 23 -8.04 5.16 23.02
N VAL A 24 -8.58 4.00 23.36
CA VAL A 24 -8.26 3.25 24.57
C VAL A 24 -7.29 2.12 24.22
N VAL A 25 -6.52 1.65 25.20
CA VAL A 25 -5.65 0.49 25.01
C VAL A 25 -6.49 -0.73 24.60
N GLY A 26 -6.08 -1.39 23.53
CA GLY A 26 -6.79 -2.50 22.90
C GLY A 26 -7.67 -2.09 21.71
N ASP A 27 -7.95 -0.80 21.53
CA ASP A 27 -8.78 -0.33 20.42
C ASP A 27 -8.09 -0.54 19.07
N GLY A 28 -8.92 -0.91 18.10
CA GLY A 28 -8.57 -0.85 16.69
C GLY A 28 -8.76 0.55 16.14
N VAL A 29 -7.68 1.31 16.01
CA VAL A 29 -7.72 2.62 15.38
C VAL A 29 -7.83 2.42 13.87
N VAL A 30 -8.99 2.75 13.30
CA VAL A 30 -9.23 2.73 11.85
C VAL A 30 -8.83 4.08 11.28
N VAL A 31 -7.84 4.08 10.40
CA VAL A 31 -7.37 5.25 9.67
C VAL A 31 -7.95 5.20 8.26
N GLY A 32 -8.61 6.27 7.85
CA GLY A 32 -9.14 6.43 6.51
C GLY A 32 -8.46 7.57 5.77
N ALA A 33 -8.33 7.47 4.45
CA ALA A 33 -7.84 8.56 3.61
C ALA A 33 -8.31 8.37 2.17
N ASP A 34 -8.38 9.47 1.43
CA ASP A 34 -8.66 9.45 0.00
C ASP A 34 -7.31 9.40 -0.72
N VAL A 35 -7.03 8.31 -1.44
CA VAL A 35 -5.72 8.05 -2.06
C VAL A 35 -5.89 7.68 -3.52
N PHE A 36 -5.39 8.53 -4.41
CA PHE A 36 -5.60 8.40 -5.85
C PHE A 36 -4.45 9.02 -6.66
N ARG A 37 -4.42 8.73 -7.97
CA ARG A 37 -3.46 9.32 -8.91
C ARG A 37 -4.13 9.59 -10.25
N GLU A 38 -3.47 10.37 -11.09
CA GLU A 38 -3.85 10.51 -12.50
C GLU A 38 -3.53 9.23 -13.29
N GLY A 39 -4.33 8.92 -14.32
CA GLY A 39 -4.12 7.77 -15.21
C GLY A 39 -4.72 6.46 -14.69
N HIS A 40 -4.34 5.35 -15.32
CA HIS A 40 -4.96 4.04 -15.09
C HIS A 40 -4.12 3.07 -14.24
N ASP A 41 -2.89 3.47 -13.86
CA ASP A 41 -2.07 2.61 -13.01
C ASP A 41 -2.71 2.49 -11.62
N LYS A 42 -2.60 1.29 -11.07
CA LYS A 42 -3.14 0.96 -9.77
C LYS A 42 -2.35 1.67 -8.67
N VAL A 43 -3.07 2.09 -7.64
CA VAL A 43 -2.51 2.70 -6.42
C VAL A 43 -2.56 1.67 -5.31
N ALA A 44 -1.57 1.71 -4.42
CA ALA A 44 -1.61 1.03 -3.14
C ALA A 44 -1.34 2.03 -2.02
N ALA A 45 -1.85 1.72 -0.82
CA ALA A 45 -1.71 2.58 0.35
C ALA A 45 -1.43 1.78 1.63
N ALA A 46 -0.77 2.43 2.59
CA ALA A 46 -0.52 1.89 3.92
C ALA A 46 -0.68 2.97 4.98
N VAL A 47 -1.18 2.57 6.15
CA VAL A 47 -1.07 3.38 7.35
C VAL A 47 0.25 3.06 8.03
N ARG A 48 1.09 4.08 8.20
CA ARG A 48 2.26 4.00 9.09
C ARG A 48 1.86 4.49 10.45
N TYR A 49 2.26 3.78 11.50
CA TYR A 49 1.97 4.16 12.87
C TYR A 49 3.16 3.90 13.77
N ARG A 50 3.27 4.72 14.82
CA ARG A 50 4.24 4.51 15.90
C ARG A 50 3.59 4.84 17.23
N GLY A 51 3.78 3.94 18.17
CA GLY A 51 3.32 4.08 19.54
C GLY A 51 4.36 4.72 20.46
N PRO A 52 4.01 4.87 21.74
CA PRO A 52 4.90 5.38 22.77
C PRO A 52 6.16 4.53 22.90
N GLY A 53 7.34 5.15 22.80
CA GLY A 53 8.63 4.48 22.93
C GLY A 53 9.05 3.62 21.73
N ASP A 54 8.28 3.58 20.64
CA ASP A 54 8.69 2.88 19.42
C ASP A 54 9.90 3.56 18.79
N GLY A 55 10.95 2.77 18.51
CA GLY A 55 12.16 3.24 17.83
C GLY A 55 11.97 3.51 16.33
N GLY A 56 10.82 3.13 15.75
CA GLY A 56 10.54 3.26 14.33
C GLY A 56 9.06 3.17 13.99
N TRP A 57 8.75 3.42 12.72
CA TRP A 57 7.40 3.28 12.19
C TRP A 57 7.10 1.82 11.85
N ARG A 58 5.90 1.37 12.24
CA ARG A 58 5.28 0.13 11.77
C ARG A 58 4.30 0.47 10.66
N GLU A 59 3.96 -0.50 9.82
CA GLU A 59 3.07 -0.30 8.68
C GLU A 59 1.97 -1.37 8.67
N ALA A 60 0.76 -0.97 8.33
CA ALA A 60 -0.33 -1.87 8.03
C ALA A 60 -0.92 -1.50 6.66
N PRO A 61 -1.20 -2.49 5.79
CA PRO A 61 -1.76 -2.22 4.48
C PRO A 61 -3.16 -1.61 4.61
N MET A 62 -3.48 -0.67 3.72
CA MET A 62 -4.84 -0.16 3.57
C MET A 62 -5.56 -0.94 2.48
N ARG A 63 -6.88 -1.06 2.62
CA ARG A 63 -7.76 -1.64 1.60
C ARG A 63 -8.62 -0.54 1.02
N LEU A 64 -8.86 -0.62 -0.29
CA LEU A 64 -9.84 0.22 -0.93
C LEU A 64 -11.23 -0.18 -0.41
N ASP A 65 -11.99 0.81 0.03
CA ASP A 65 -13.36 0.66 0.53
C ASP A 65 -14.35 1.01 -0.59
N VAL A 66 -14.41 2.29 -0.99
CA VAL A 66 -15.27 2.76 -2.09
C VAL A 66 -14.65 3.97 -2.78
N ASN A 67 -14.76 4.05 -4.11
CA ASN A 67 -14.16 5.10 -4.94
C ASN A 67 -12.65 5.24 -4.68
N ASP A 68 -12.20 6.38 -4.15
CA ASP A 68 -10.81 6.66 -3.78
C ASP A 68 -10.57 6.50 -2.27
N ARG A 69 -11.56 6.02 -1.51
CA ARG A 69 -11.49 5.88 -0.05
C ARG A 69 -10.74 4.61 0.33
N TRP A 70 -9.68 4.77 1.11
CA TRP A 70 -8.88 3.67 1.66
C TRP A 70 -9.01 3.60 3.18
N LEU A 71 -9.01 2.39 3.73
CA LEU A 71 -9.06 2.12 5.16
C LEU A 71 -7.89 1.21 5.59
N GLY A 72 -7.16 1.63 6.61
CA GLY A 72 -6.15 0.84 7.31
C GLY A 72 -6.46 0.77 8.79
N ARG A 73 -5.85 -0.17 9.50
CA ARG A 73 -6.07 -0.34 10.95
C ARG A 73 -4.79 -0.69 11.68
N PHE A 74 -4.62 -0.12 12.86
CA PHE A 74 -3.63 -0.57 13.83
C PHE A 74 -4.22 -0.64 15.24
N THR A 75 -3.58 -1.39 16.14
CA THR A 75 -4.04 -1.53 17.53
C THR A 75 -3.25 -0.59 18.43
N ALA A 76 -3.95 0.21 19.23
CA ALA A 76 -3.33 1.02 20.28
C ALA A 76 -3.01 0.12 21.48
N ASP A 77 -1.78 -0.41 21.56
CA ASP A 77 -1.39 -1.43 22.54
C ASP A 77 -0.88 -0.87 23.89
N ARG A 78 -0.63 0.43 23.99
CA ARG A 78 -0.01 1.08 25.16
C ARG A 78 -0.55 2.48 25.38
N VAL A 79 -0.57 2.90 26.64
CA VAL A 79 -0.92 4.26 27.05
C VAL A 79 0.16 5.24 26.60
N GLY A 80 -0.24 6.35 25.99
CA GLY A 80 0.65 7.46 25.64
C GLY A 80 0.36 8.05 24.25
N PRO A 81 1.25 8.90 23.73
CA PRO A 81 1.08 9.50 22.43
C PRO A 81 1.36 8.51 21.29
N TRP A 82 0.38 8.34 20.43
CA TRP A 82 0.52 7.64 19.15
C TRP A 82 0.60 8.64 18.01
N ARG A 83 1.30 8.27 16.93
CA ARG A 83 1.30 9.03 15.67
C ARG A 83 1.02 8.08 14.53
N TYR A 84 0.32 8.58 13.52
CA TYR A 84 0.09 7.84 12.30
C TYR A 84 0.24 8.76 11.07
N GLN A 85 0.52 8.15 9.92
CA GLN A 85 0.64 8.79 8.61
C GLN A 85 0.04 7.84 7.57
N VAL A 86 -0.38 8.39 6.43
CA VAL A 86 -0.81 7.59 5.28
C VAL A 86 0.23 7.72 4.18
N LEU A 87 0.66 6.58 3.66
CA LEU A 87 1.47 6.48 2.45
C LEU A 87 0.58 6.02 1.29
N GLY A 88 0.80 6.61 0.12
CA GLY A 88 0.27 6.14 -1.15
C GLY A 88 1.39 6.08 -2.19
N TRP A 89 1.39 5.05 -3.03
CA TRP A 89 2.35 4.87 -4.11
C TRP A 89 1.70 4.21 -5.34
N THR A 90 2.27 4.44 -6.52
CA THR A 90 1.89 3.70 -7.72
C THR A 90 2.35 2.26 -7.55
N ASP A 91 1.42 1.31 -7.62
CA ASP A 91 1.76 -0.11 -7.60
C ASP A 91 2.00 -0.62 -9.02
N HIS A 92 3.20 -0.34 -9.53
CA HIS A 92 3.61 -0.71 -10.88
C HIS A 92 3.50 -2.22 -11.13
N TYR A 93 3.74 -3.04 -10.10
CA TYR A 93 3.63 -4.50 -10.24
C TYR A 93 2.17 -4.92 -10.43
N THR A 94 1.27 -4.47 -9.56
CA THR A 94 -0.15 -4.83 -9.68
C THR A 94 -0.77 -4.22 -10.95
N SER A 95 -0.25 -3.08 -11.42
CA SER A 95 -0.64 -2.47 -12.70
C SER A 95 -0.23 -3.32 -13.90
N TRP A 96 1.04 -3.73 -13.95
CA TRP A 96 1.55 -4.66 -14.97
C TRP A 96 0.79 -5.99 -14.96
N LEU A 97 0.60 -6.60 -13.78
CA LEU A 97 -0.06 -7.90 -13.64
C LEU A 97 -1.50 -7.86 -14.16
N ASP A 98 -2.22 -6.75 -13.93
CA ASP A 98 -3.56 -6.55 -14.47
C ASP A 98 -3.59 -6.54 -16.00
N GLY A 99 -2.65 -5.82 -16.61
CA GLY A 99 -2.49 -5.77 -18.07
C GLY A 99 -2.13 -7.14 -18.64
N PHE A 100 -1.17 -7.83 -18.02
CA PHE A 100 -0.75 -9.18 -18.40
C PHE A 100 -1.93 -10.16 -18.37
N VAL A 101 -2.66 -10.23 -17.25
CA VAL A 101 -3.81 -11.15 -17.09
C VAL A 101 -4.88 -10.89 -18.12
N LYS A 102 -5.18 -9.61 -18.43
CA LYS A 102 -6.16 -9.24 -19.46
C LYS A 102 -5.74 -9.68 -20.86
N LYS A 103 -4.47 -9.49 -21.24
CA LYS A 103 -3.94 -9.93 -22.55
C LYS A 103 -3.96 -11.44 -22.68
N HIS A 104 -3.46 -12.15 -21.66
CA HIS A 104 -3.48 -13.61 -21.61
C HIS A 104 -4.92 -14.16 -21.72
N ALA A 105 -5.86 -13.63 -20.93
CA ALA A 105 -7.27 -14.02 -21.01
C ALA A 105 -7.92 -13.68 -22.37
N GLY A 106 -7.41 -12.66 -23.06
CA GLY A 106 -7.80 -12.29 -24.42
C GLY A 106 -7.23 -13.18 -25.53
N GLY A 107 -6.49 -14.25 -25.18
CA GLY A 107 -5.92 -15.20 -26.14
C GLY A 107 -4.69 -14.67 -26.88
N TRP A 108 -4.00 -13.68 -26.32
CA TRP A 108 -2.73 -13.20 -26.88
C TRP A 108 -1.68 -14.31 -26.76
N VAL A 109 -0.97 -14.55 -27.86
CA VAL A 109 -0.06 -15.69 -28.00
C VAL A 109 1.40 -15.33 -27.78
N ASP A 110 1.74 -14.06 -27.97
CA ASP A 110 3.08 -13.50 -27.72
C ASP A 110 2.99 -12.57 -26.51
N LEU A 111 3.61 -12.98 -25.41
CA LEU A 111 3.67 -12.24 -24.15
C LEU A 111 5.12 -12.11 -23.64
N ASP A 112 6.11 -12.34 -24.52
CA ASP A 112 7.53 -12.37 -24.13
C ASP A 112 7.97 -11.01 -23.57
N LEU A 113 7.51 -9.92 -24.18
CA LEU A 113 7.79 -8.56 -23.72
C LEU A 113 7.19 -8.29 -22.34
N GLU A 114 5.95 -8.72 -22.11
CA GLU A 114 5.28 -8.55 -20.83
C GLU A 114 5.96 -9.38 -19.74
N CYS A 115 6.38 -10.61 -20.05
CA CYS A 115 7.16 -11.44 -19.14
C CYS A 115 8.50 -10.77 -18.78
N GLU A 116 9.22 -10.20 -19.75
CA GLU A 116 10.46 -9.48 -19.51
C GLU A 116 10.24 -8.24 -18.61
N GLU A 117 9.17 -7.48 -18.85
CA GLU A 117 8.79 -6.35 -18.00
C GLU A 117 8.50 -6.79 -16.56
N GLY A 118 7.75 -7.87 -16.39
CA GLY A 118 7.46 -8.47 -15.09
C GLY A 118 8.72 -8.89 -14.33
N ALA A 119 9.65 -9.57 -15.01
CA ALA A 119 10.93 -9.97 -14.44
C ALA A 119 11.72 -8.76 -13.91
N ARG A 120 11.85 -7.70 -14.74
CA ARG A 120 12.53 -6.45 -14.35
C ARG A 120 11.86 -5.76 -13.16
N LEU A 121 10.53 -5.82 -13.05
CA LEU A 121 9.80 -5.26 -11.90
C LEU A 121 10.08 -6.03 -10.60
N LEU A 122 10.23 -7.35 -10.68
CA LEU A 122 10.57 -8.20 -9.55
C LEU A 122 12.02 -8.03 -9.10
N GLU A 123 12.98 -7.99 -10.04
CA GLU A 123 14.41 -7.81 -9.76
C GLU A 123 14.71 -6.48 -9.04
N ARG A 124 13.96 -5.43 -9.36
CA ARG A 124 14.11 -4.11 -8.72
C ARG A 124 13.64 -4.09 -7.27
N ARG A 125 12.87 -5.09 -6.82
CA ARG A 125 12.41 -5.17 -5.42
C ARG A 125 13.41 -5.93 -4.57
N ARG A 126 13.75 -5.36 -3.41
CA ARG A 126 14.37 -6.16 -2.33
C ARG A 126 13.29 -7.05 -1.74
N ALA A 127 13.24 -8.29 -2.20
CA ALA A 127 12.29 -9.28 -1.69
C ALA A 127 12.46 -9.44 -0.17
N PRO A 128 11.36 -9.48 0.61
CA PRO A 128 11.42 -10.01 1.97
C PRO A 128 12.05 -11.40 1.95
N GLU A 129 12.83 -11.76 2.96
CA GLU A 129 13.51 -13.06 3.03
C GLU A 129 12.53 -14.23 2.83
N ALA A 130 11.33 -14.11 3.40
CA ALA A 130 10.24 -15.07 3.28
C ALA A 130 9.66 -15.23 1.86
N ALA A 131 9.84 -14.24 0.98
CA ALA A 131 9.34 -14.29 -0.40
C ALA A 131 10.37 -14.82 -1.40
N LYS A 132 11.64 -14.92 -1.02
CA LYS A 132 12.73 -15.43 -1.88
C LYS A 132 12.48 -16.83 -2.48
N PRO A 133 11.99 -17.84 -1.74
CA PRO A 133 11.76 -19.17 -2.32
C PRO A 133 10.63 -19.17 -3.36
N ILE A 134 9.62 -18.31 -3.19
CA ILE A 134 8.53 -18.16 -4.15
C ILE A 134 9.05 -17.49 -5.43
N LEU A 135 9.84 -16.42 -5.29
CA LEU A 135 10.41 -15.71 -6.44
C LEU A 135 11.42 -16.55 -7.22
N ALA A 136 12.20 -17.41 -6.56
CA ALA A 136 13.11 -18.35 -7.21
C ALA A 136 12.33 -19.37 -8.08
N ALA A 137 11.22 -19.91 -7.57
CA ALA A 137 10.38 -20.84 -8.32
C ALA A 137 9.69 -20.18 -9.54
N THR A 138 9.38 -18.89 -9.47
CA THR A 138 8.81 -18.15 -10.61
C THR A 138 9.81 -17.91 -11.74
N ALA A 139 11.11 -17.90 -11.46
CA ALA A 139 12.16 -17.69 -12.47
C ALA A 139 12.52 -18.97 -13.25
N GLU A 140 12.03 -20.14 -12.83
CA GLU A 140 12.28 -21.45 -13.45
C GLU A 140 11.13 -21.91 -14.37
N LEU A 141 10.06 -21.12 -14.48
CA LEU A 141 8.91 -21.33 -15.38
C LEU A 141 9.07 -20.49 -16.66
#